data_AF-T1ISR8-F1
#
_entry.id   AF-T1ISR8-F1
#
_cell.length_a   1.000
_cell.length_b   1.000
_cell.length_c   1.000
_cell.angle_alpha   90.00
_cell.angle_beta   90.00
_cell.angle_gamma   90.00
#
_symmetry.space_group_name_H-M   'P 1'
#
loop_
_entity.id
_entity.type
_entity.pdbx_description
1 polymer ?
#
loop_
_entity_poly.entity_id
_entity_poly.type
_entity_poly.pdbx_seq_one_letter_code
_entity_poly.pdbx_strand_id
1 'polypeptide(L)'
;MAATPDVASGMKASTSFPQQLGDTCDYAGKMAPELQKEFVRLKGLTYLDHAGATLYAESQLRSVFDDLSQSVYGNPHSHNGSGQMTSEAIDQVRFRRMKNLQEDQKL
;
A
#
# COMPACT_ATOMS: atom_id res chain seq x y z
N MET A 1 -14.12 45.64 -33.78
CA MET A 1 -12.75 45.71 -33.23
C MET A 1 -12.27 44.27 -33.02
N ALA A 2 -11.23 43.92 -33.78
CA ALA A 2 -10.30 42.79 -33.65
C ALA A 2 -10.84 41.37 -33.36
N ALA A 3 -10.82 40.54 -34.41
CA ALA A 3 -10.50 39.11 -34.32
C ALA A 3 -8.98 38.93 -34.24
N THR A 4 -8.49 37.98 -33.43
CA THR A 4 -7.14 37.35 -33.46
C THR A 4 -7.14 36.13 -32.51
N PRO A 5 -6.30 35.10 -32.73
CA PRO A 5 -6.79 33.77 -33.12
C PRO A 5 -6.39 32.60 -32.21
N ASP A 6 -6.96 31.45 -32.58
CA ASP A 6 -6.50 30.07 -32.41
C ASP A 6 -4.98 29.89 -32.27
N VAL A 7 -4.57 29.22 -31.20
CA VAL A 7 -3.31 28.47 -31.07
C VAL A 7 -3.48 27.34 -30.05
N ALA A 8 -3.99 26.19 -30.47
CA ALA A 8 -3.54 24.88 -29.98
C ALA A 8 -4.14 23.74 -30.82
N SER A 9 -3.89 23.79 -32.13
CA SER A 9 -3.82 22.56 -32.92
C SER A 9 -2.61 21.74 -32.45
N GLY A 10 -2.84 20.45 -32.19
CA GLY A 10 -1.77 19.46 -32.20
C GLY A 10 -1.48 18.78 -30.86
N MET A 11 -2.29 17.80 -30.49
CA MET A 11 -1.82 16.47 -30.09
C MET A 11 -3.03 15.55 -29.93
N LYS A 12 -3.45 14.93 -31.03
CA LYS A 12 -4.21 13.69 -30.92
C LYS A 12 -3.25 12.66 -30.36
N ALA A 13 -3.39 12.30 -29.09
CA ALA A 13 -2.75 11.12 -28.55
C ALA A 13 -3.39 9.91 -29.25
N SER A 14 -2.81 9.56 -30.40
CA SER A 14 -2.99 8.27 -31.04
C SER A 14 -2.26 7.25 -30.19
N THR A 15 -2.95 6.71 -29.20
CA THR A 15 -2.56 5.47 -28.56
C THR A 15 -3.77 4.56 -28.57
N SER A 16 -3.96 3.90 -29.72
CA SER A 16 -4.64 2.61 -29.78
C SER A 16 -3.86 1.65 -28.89
N PHE A 17 -4.22 1.60 -27.60
CA PHE A 17 -3.73 0.59 -26.68
C PHE A 17 -4.18 -0.77 -27.23
N PRO A 18 -3.30 -1.75 -27.42
CA PRO A 18 -3.73 -3.07 -27.88
C PRO A 18 -4.72 -3.64 -26.86
N GLN A 19 -5.97 -3.74 -27.29
CA GLN A 19 -7.10 -4.24 -26.51
C GLN A 19 -7.07 -5.78 -26.53
N GLN A 20 -5.92 -6.35 -26.19
CA GLN A 20 -5.69 -7.78 -26.04
C GLN A 20 -4.69 -8.01 -24.91
N LEU A 21 -5.13 -7.79 -23.68
CA LEU A 21 -4.57 -8.53 -22.55
C LEU A 21 -5.53 -9.68 -22.30
N GLY A 22 -5.11 -10.86 -22.77
CA GLY A 22 -5.91 -12.06 -22.84
C GLY A 22 -6.54 -12.48 -21.52
N ASP A 23 -7.68 -13.13 -21.66
CA ASP A 23 -8.27 -14.16 -20.79
C ASP A 23 -7.63 -14.24 -19.40
N THR A 24 -8.27 -13.55 -18.46
CA THR A 24 -8.09 -13.58 -17.01
C THR A 24 -6.95 -14.48 -16.50
N CYS A 25 -5.74 -13.95 -16.46
CA CYS A 25 -4.70 -14.50 -15.58
C CYS A 25 -5.09 -14.15 -14.14
N ASP A 26 -5.94 -14.98 -13.55
CA ASP A 26 -6.45 -14.84 -12.20
C ASP A 26 -5.40 -15.34 -11.19
N TYR A 27 -4.36 -14.54 -10.97
CA TYR A 27 -3.51 -14.74 -9.79
C TYR A 27 -4.36 -14.78 -8.50
N ALA A 28 -5.48 -14.05 -8.49
CA ALA A 28 -6.50 -14.09 -7.45
C ALA A 28 -7.16 -15.48 -7.29
N GLY A 29 -7.34 -16.25 -8.37
CA GLY A 29 -7.91 -17.61 -8.31
C GLY A 29 -6.96 -18.65 -7.71
N LYS A 30 -5.65 -18.34 -7.67
CA LYS A 30 -4.60 -19.19 -7.07
C LYS A 30 -4.23 -18.80 -5.63
N MET A 31 -4.82 -17.74 -5.09
CA MET A 31 -4.61 -17.33 -3.70
C MET A 31 -5.35 -18.28 -2.75
N ALA A 32 -4.73 -18.60 -1.61
CA ALA A 32 -5.40 -19.28 -0.52
C ALA A 32 -6.67 -18.49 -0.09
N PRO A 33 -7.77 -19.18 0.26
CA PRO A 33 -9.05 -18.52 0.55
C PRO A 33 -8.97 -17.50 1.70
N GLU A 34 -8.04 -17.69 2.64
CA GLU A 34 -7.75 -16.76 3.72
C GLU A 34 -7.17 -15.44 3.17
N LEU A 35 -6.26 -15.52 2.20
CA LEU A 35 -5.67 -14.35 1.56
C LEU A 35 -6.67 -13.65 0.64
N GLN A 36 -7.56 -14.38 -0.03
CA GLN A 36 -8.62 -13.76 -0.84
C GLN A 36 -9.51 -12.82 -0.02
N LYS A 37 -9.78 -13.14 1.25
CA LYS A 37 -10.53 -12.28 2.17
C LYS A 37 -9.77 -11.01 2.58
N GLU A 38 -8.44 -11.06 2.60
CA GLU A 38 -7.58 -9.91 2.94
C GLU A 38 -7.37 -8.96 1.75
N PHE A 39 -7.63 -9.43 0.53
CA PHE A 39 -7.38 -8.70 -0.72
C PHE A 39 -8.63 -8.63 -1.62
N VAL A 40 -9.83 -8.46 -1.04
CA VAL A 40 -11.10 -8.40 -1.80
C VAL A 40 -11.08 -7.34 -2.91
N ARG A 41 -10.35 -6.23 -2.71
CA ARG A 41 -10.17 -5.17 -3.71
C ARG A 41 -9.46 -5.59 -5.00
N LEU A 42 -8.80 -6.75 -5.01
CA LEU A 42 -8.19 -7.33 -6.20
C LEU A 42 -9.17 -8.18 -7.02
N LYS A 43 -10.41 -8.35 -6.57
CA LYS A 43 -11.40 -9.14 -7.28
C LYS A 43 -11.65 -8.58 -8.69
N GLY A 44 -11.32 -9.38 -9.71
CA GLY A 44 -11.46 -9.00 -11.11
C GLY A 44 -10.33 -8.12 -11.65
N LEU A 45 -9.26 -7.89 -10.88
CA LEU A 45 -8.08 -7.11 -11.29
C LEU A 45 -6.80 -7.92 -11.10
N THR A 46 -5.98 -8.01 -12.15
CA THR A 46 -4.67 -8.65 -12.08
C THR A 46 -3.62 -7.60 -11.70
N TYR A 47 -3.08 -7.69 -10.48
CA TYR A 47 -2.05 -6.78 -9.99
C TYR A 47 -0.66 -7.38 -10.21
N LEU A 48 0.10 -6.83 -11.16
CA LEU A 48 1.44 -7.33 -11.55
C LEU A 48 2.56 -6.37 -11.13
N ASP A 49 2.42 -5.74 -9.95
CA ASP A 49 3.43 -4.84 -9.37
C ASP A 49 3.81 -5.22 -7.93
N HIS A 50 3.67 -6.51 -7.59
CA HIS A 50 4.02 -6.99 -6.24
C HIS A 50 5.54 -6.92 -5.95
N ALA A 51 6.39 -6.89 -6.98
CA ALA A 51 7.84 -6.77 -6.79
C ALA A 51 8.27 -5.34 -6.42
N GLY A 52 7.57 -4.31 -6.92
CA GLY A 52 7.85 -2.90 -6.64
C GLY A 52 7.01 -2.33 -5.51
N ALA A 53 5.76 -2.77 -5.38
CA ALA A 53 4.81 -2.28 -4.39
C ALA A 53 3.87 -3.40 -3.93
N THR A 54 4.22 -4.07 -2.84
CA THR A 54 3.33 -5.07 -2.22
C THR A 54 2.09 -4.40 -1.62
N LEU A 55 0.94 -5.04 -1.78
CA LEU A 55 -0.32 -4.59 -1.24
C LEU A 55 -0.46 -4.94 0.25
N TYR A 56 -1.10 -4.07 1.02
CA TYR A 56 -1.44 -4.30 2.42
C TYR A 56 -2.67 -5.20 2.57
N ALA A 57 -2.70 -6.05 3.59
CA ALA A 57 -3.87 -6.86 3.96
C ALA A 57 -4.96 -5.97 4.61
N GLU A 58 -6.24 -6.36 4.55
CA GLU A 58 -7.32 -5.65 5.25
C GLU A 58 -7.13 -5.61 6.76
N SER A 59 -6.70 -6.72 7.35
CA SER A 59 -6.36 -6.84 8.77
C SER A 59 -5.24 -5.86 9.18
N GLN A 60 -4.23 -5.67 8.33
CA GLN A 60 -3.16 -4.71 8.58
C GLN A 60 -3.69 -3.28 8.63
N LEU A 61 -4.56 -2.90 7.69
CA LEU A 61 -5.18 -1.57 7.72
C LEU A 61 -6.03 -1.37 8.96
N ARG A 62 -6.89 -2.35 9.31
CA ARG A 62 -7.73 -2.27 10.50
C ARG A 62 -6.89 -2.11 11.75
N SER A 63 -5.86 -2.93 11.92
CA SER A 63 -4.98 -2.85 13.10
C SER A 63 -4.27 -1.49 13.21
N VAL A 64 -3.79 -0.92 12.10
CA VAL A 64 -3.15 0.40 12.12
C VAL A 64 -4.16 1.49 12.42
N PHE A 65 -5.35 1.42 11.82
CA PHE A 65 -6.39 2.41 12.04
C PHE A 65 -6.90 2.39 13.49
N ASP A 66 -7.16 1.19 14.03
CA ASP A 66 -7.61 1.01 15.40
C ASP A 66 -6.58 1.56 16.40
N ASP A 67 -5.30 1.22 16.21
CA ASP A 67 -4.21 1.75 17.05
C ASP A 67 -4.12 3.27 17.01
N LEU A 68 -4.12 3.88 15.81
CA LEU A 68 -4.05 5.33 15.67
C LEU A 68 -5.31 6.04 16.17
N SER A 69 -6.48 5.38 16.15
CA SER A 69 -7.73 5.96 16.63
C SER A 69 -7.87 5.92 18.15
N GLN A 70 -7.21 4.96 18.81
CA GLN A 70 -7.30 4.74 20.26
C GLN A 70 -6.10 5.34 21.03
N SER A 71 -4.99 5.60 20.33
CA SER A 71 -3.75 6.09 20.93
C SER A 71 -3.44 7.52 20.49
N VAL A 72 -2.94 8.35 21.41
CA VAL A 72 -2.42 9.68 21.09
C VAL A 72 -0.90 9.62 21.08
N TYR A 73 -0.33 9.50 19.88
CA TYR A 73 1.12 9.52 19.68
C TYR A 73 1.62 10.97 19.59
N GLY A 74 2.56 11.31 20.46
CA GLY A 74 3.22 12.61 20.51
C GLY A 74 4.59 12.58 19.85
N ASN A 75 5.28 13.71 19.85
CA ASN A 75 6.69 13.74 19.48
C ASN A 75 7.51 12.92 20.52
N PRO A 76 8.27 11.90 20.12
CA PRO A 76 9.09 11.06 21.01
C PRO A 76 9.99 11.82 21.99
N HIS A 77 10.43 13.02 21.61
CA HIS A 77 11.29 13.86 22.46
C HIS A 77 10.53 14.72 23.46
N SER A 78 9.19 14.69 23.44
CA SER A 78 8.37 15.39 24.41
C SER A 78 8.34 14.60 25.72
N HIS A 79 8.58 15.28 26.84
CA HIS A 79 8.53 14.69 28.18
C HIS A 79 7.08 14.56 28.70
N ASN A 80 6.16 14.16 27.83
CA ASN A 80 4.75 13.91 28.15
C ASN A 80 4.37 12.46 27.82
N GLY A 81 3.23 11.99 28.35
CA GLY A 81 2.80 10.60 28.18
C GLY A 81 2.70 10.17 26.72
N SER A 82 2.17 11.03 25.84
CA SER A 82 2.07 10.76 24.41
C SER A 82 3.43 10.61 23.71
N GLY A 83 4.46 11.36 24.13
CA GLY A 83 5.82 11.23 23.60
C GLY A 83 6.52 9.95 24.06
N GLN A 84 6.29 9.55 25.30
CA GLN A 84 6.77 8.27 25.81
C GLN A 84 6.11 7.09 25.07
N MET A 85 4.79 7.11 24.87
CA MET A 85 4.07 6.10 24.09
C MET A 85 4.62 5.96 22.67
N THR A 86 4.94 7.08 21.99
CA THR A 86 5.56 7.00 20.66
C THR A 86 6.96 6.40 20.72
N SER A 87 7.76 6.75 21.72
CA SER A 87 9.11 6.18 21.89
C SER A 87 9.05 4.66 22.09
N GLU A 88 8.15 4.19 22.96
CA GLU A 88 7.93 2.76 23.20
C GLU A 88 7.46 2.03 21.94
N ALA A 89 6.50 2.60 21.19
CA ALA A 89 6.02 2.03 19.94
C ALA A 89 7.16 1.87 18.90
N ILE A 90 8.03 2.88 18.78
CA ILE A 90 9.21 2.84 17.90
C ILE A 90 10.14 1.70 18.33
N ASP A 91 10.43 1.56 19.61
CA ASP A 91 11.34 0.54 20.12
C ASP A 91 10.77 -0.88 19.94
N GLN A 92 9.46 -1.07 20.12
CA GLN A 92 8.79 -2.33 19.81
C GLN A 92 8.94 -2.72 18.34
N VAL A 93 8.76 -1.77 17.40
CA VAL A 93 8.93 -2.04 15.96
C VAL A 93 10.37 -2.42 15.65
N ARG A 94 11.35 -1.69 16.20
CA ARG A 94 12.78 -1.99 16.02
C ARG A 94 13.13 -3.39 16.53
N PHE A 95 12.64 -3.75 17.71
CA PHE A 95 12.85 -5.07 18.28
C PHE A 95 12.24 -6.17 17.40
N ARG A 96 10.98 -6.01 16.96
CA ARG A 96 10.32 -6.98 16.07
C ARG A 96 11.09 -7.16 14.77
N ARG A 97 11.55 -6.05 14.14
CA ARG A 97 12.32 -6.13 12.89
C ARG A 97 13.65 -6.86 13.10
N MET A 98 14.36 -6.56 14.18
CA MET A 98 15.62 -7.23 14.53
C MET A 98 15.40 -8.72 14.77
N LYS A 99 14.37 -9.10 15.53
CA LYS A 99 14.03 -10.49 15.81
C LYS A 99 13.78 -11.28 14.53
N ASN A 100 12.94 -10.77 13.63
CA ASN A 100 12.61 -11.48 12.38
C ASN A 100 13.87 -11.71 11.53
N LEU A 101 14.74 -10.70 11.41
CA LEU A 101 16.01 -10.85 10.69
C LEU A 101 16.95 -11.86 11.32
N GLN A 102 16.94 -12.00 12.65
CA GLN A 102 17.75 -12.99 13.35
C GLN A 102 17.22 -14.41 13.18
N GLU A 103 15.89 -14.58 13.11
CA GLU A 103 15.26 -15.87 12.82
C GLU A 103 15.58 -16.32 11.39
N ASP A 104 15.59 -15.39 10.43
CA ASP A 104 15.98 -15.66 9.04
C ASP A 104 17.45 -16.12 8.89
N GLN A 105 18.34 -15.77 9.82
CA GLN A 105 19.76 -16.18 9.82
C GLN A 105 20.03 -17.56 10.47
N LYS A 106 19.01 -18.21 11.04
CA LYS A 106 19.14 -19.54 11.68
C LYS A 106 18.73 -20.70 10.76
N LEU A 107 18.41 -20.40 9.50
CA LEU A 107 18.18 -21.36 8.41
C LEU A 107 19.43 -21.48 7.55
#